data_AF-A0A3L7TBM7-F1
#
_entry.id   AF-A0A3L7TBM7-F1
#
_cell.length_a   1.000
_cell.length_b   1.000
_cell.length_c   1.000
_cell.angle_alpha   90.00
_cell.angle_beta   90.00
_cell.angle_gamma   90.00
#
_symmetry.space_group_name_H-M   'P 1'
#
loop_
_entity.id
_entity.type
_entity.pdbx_description
1 polymer ?
#
loop_
_entity_poly.entity_id
_entity_poly.type
_entity_poly.pdbx_seq_one_letter_code
_entity_poly.pdbx_strand_id
1 'polypeptide(L)'
;MAPPPPPPRRPTAPPPAAVAAPRASSSAQSPYAQGFSIIGRVKGVMLVVTLVLLMIAAFFVNPMVQHTLRDQGITPTGWTAFFLNNAWITAVLSLPALASVMPLLRGTKRPFYWMTMSTLLALFPLASFLFGALGGIITIYERALEL
;
A
#
# COMPACT_ATOMS: atom_id res chain seq x y z
N MET A 1 33.45 -70.67 -34.79
CA MET A 1 32.00 -70.43 -34.70
C MET A 1 31.78 -68.98 -34.31
N ALA A 2 31.34 -68.14 -35.24
CA ALA A 2 30.99 -66.75 -34.95
C ALA A 2 29.53 -66.70 -34.45
N PRO A 3 29.20 -65.87 -33.43
CA PRO A 3 27.84 -65.76 -32.93
C PRO A 3 26.91 -65.13 -33.99
N PRO A 4 25.61 -65.49 -33.99
CA PRO A 4 24.68 -64.98 -34.98
C PRO A 4 24.46 -63.47 -34.83
N PRO A 5 24.21 -62.75 -35.95
CA PRO A 5 23.98 -61.32 -35.92
C PRO A 5 22.69 -60.96 -35.15
N PRO A 6 22.65 -59.79 -34.49
CA PRO A 6 21.48 -59.35 -33.75
C PRO A 6 20.27 -59.12 -34.68
N PRO A 7 19.05 -59.36 -34.19
CA PRO A 7 17.84 -59.19 -35.00
C PRO A 7 17.61 -57.72 -35.40
N PRO A 8 17.01 -57.46 -36.56
CA PRO A 8 16.70 -56.11 -37.02
C PRO A 8 15.72 -55.44 -36.04
N ARG A 9 16.09 -54.26 -35.54
CA ARG A 9 15.19 -53.42 -34.74
C ARG A 9 13.98 -53.05 -35.60
N ARG A 10 12.78 -53.43 -35.16
CA ARG A 10 11.53 -52.91 -35.72
C ARG A 10 11.59 -51.37 -35.73
N PRO A 11 11.07 -50.71 -36.78
CA PRO A 11 10.75 -49.29 -36.69
C PRO A 11 9.77 -49.12 -35.53
N THR A 12 10.21 -48.48 -34.45
CA THR A 12 9.31 -47.91 -33.47
C THR A 12 8.37 -46.99 -34.22
N ALA A 13 7.08 -47.33 -34.24
CA ALA A 13 6.06 -46.44 -34.75
C ALA A 13 6.31 -45.04 -34.15
N PRO A 14 6.22 -43.96 -34.95
CA PRO A 14 6.28 -42.62 -34.40
C PRO A 14 5.23 -42.51 -33.29
N PRO A 15 5.53 -41.83 -32.18
CA PRO A 15 4.57 -41.67 -31.09
C PRO A 15 3.26 -41.19 -31.71
N PRO A 16 2.10 -41.72 -31.27
CA PRO A 16 0.81 -41.30 -31.79
C PRO A 16 0.84 -39.79 -31.79
N ALA A 17 0.70 -39.20 -32.99
CA ALA A 17 0.77 -37.78 -33.22
C ALA A 17 0.12 -37.12 -32.03
N ALA A 18 0.93 -36.45 -31.22
CA ALA A 18 0.47 -35.70 -30.07
C ALA A 18 -0.71 -34.94 -30.62
N VAL A 19 -1.93 -35.39 -30.26
CA VAL A 19 -3.18 -34.77 -30.64
C VAL A 19 -2.89 -33.33 -30.37
N ALA A 20 -2.82 -32.53 -31.43
CA ALA A 20 -2.36 -31.16 -31.38
C ALA A 20 -3.23 -30.52 -30.31
N ALA A 21 -2.70 -30.49 -29.08
CA ALA A 21 -3.34 -29.84 -27.97
C ALA A 21 -3.51 -28.45 -28.54
N PRO A 22 -4.75 -27.97 -28.69
CA PRO A 22 -4.99 -26.67 -29.30
C PRO A 22 -4.02 -25.77 -28.58
N ARG A 23 -3.08 -25.18 -29.34
CA ARG A 23 -2.13 -24.19 -28.83
C ARG A 23 -3.03 -23.25 -28.07
N ALA A 24 -3.01 -23.37 -26.74
CA ALA A 24 -3.84 -22.58 -25.89
C ALA A 24 -3.18 -21.21 -25.87
N SER A 25 -3.35 -20.47 -26.96
CA SER A 25 -3.61 -19.05 -26.93
C SER A 25 -4.93 -18.86 -26.17
N SER A 26 -4.94 -19.21 -24.90
CA SER A 26 -5.95 -18.82 -23.95
C SER A 26 -5.19 -18.40 -22.71
N SER A 27 -5.15 -17.08 -22.56
CA SER A 27 -4.93 -16.36 -21.33
C SER A 27 -5.88 -16.88 -20.24
N ALA A 28 -5.62 -18.06 -19.70
CA ALA A 28 -6.25 -18.52 -18.47
C ALA A 28 -5.59 -17.76 -17.31
N GLN A 29 -5.91 -16.46 -17.21
CA GLN A 29 -5.87 -15.76 -15.94
C GLN A 29 -6.74 -16.59 -15.01
N SER A 30 -6.15 -17.25 -14.02
CA SER A 30 -6.97 -18.01 -13.08
C SER A 30 -7.99 -17.04 -12.45
N PRO A 31 -9.27 -17.44 -12.29
CA PRO A 31 -10.29 -16.57 -11.71
C PRO A 31 -9.88 -16.07 -10.30
N TYR A 32 -9.04 -16.84 -9.60
CA TYR A 32 -8.39 -16.45 -8.34
C TYR A 32 -7.38 -15.29 -8.49
N ALA A 33 -6.59 -15.27 -9.57
CA ALA A 33 -5.67 -14.16 -9.85
C ALA A 33 -6.41 -12.87 -10.23
N GLN A 34 -7.55 -12.98 -10.94
CA GLN A 34 -8.42 -11.83 -11.22
C GLN A 34 -9.08 -11.29 -9.95
N GLY A 35 -9.61 -12.15 -9.08
CA GLY A 35 -10.20 -11.75 -7.80
C GLY A 35 -9.20 -11.05 -6.87
N PHE A 36 -7.98 -11.58 -6.73
CA PHE A 36 -6.92 -10.95 -5.95
C PHE A 36 -6.44 -9.61 -6.53
N SER A 37 -6.39 -9.50 -7.86
CA SER A 37 -6.05 -8.25 -8.54
C SER A 37 -7.10 -7.16 -8.29
N ILE A 38 -8.39 -7.51 -8.29
CA ILE A 38 -9.48 -6.54 -8.02
C ILE A 38 -9.43 -6.06 -6.57
N ILE A 39 -9.31 -6.98 -5.61
CA ILE A 39 -9.23 -6.64 -4.18
C ILE A 39 -8.00 -5.77 -3.90
N GLY A 40 -6.84 -6.10 -4.48
CA GLY A 40 -5.61 -5.32 -4.34
C GLY A 40 -5.74 -3.90 -4.90
N ARG A 41 -6.43 -3.73 -6.04
CA ARG A 41 -6.70 -2.42 -6.64
C ARG A 41 -7.65 -1.59 -5.78
N VAL A 42 -8.76 -2.17 -5.31
CA VAL A 42 -9.73 -1.45 -4.46
C VAL A 42 -9.07 -0.99 -3.17
N LYS A 43 -8.28 -1.85 -2.52
CA LYS A 43 -7.53 -1.47 -1.31
C LYS A 43 -6.45 -0.42 -1.60
N GLY A 44 -5.76 -0.53 -2.73
CA GLY A 44 -4.79 0.48 -3.16
C GLY A 44 -5.45 1.85 -3.36
N VAL A 45 -6.60 1.90 -4.05
CA VAL A 45 -7.36 3.13 -4.25
C VAL A 45 -7.84 3.69 -2.92
N MET A 46 -8.40 2.86 -2.03
CA MET A 46 -8.80 3.29 -0.69
C MET A 46 -7.62 3.88 0.09
N LEU A 47 -6.45 3.24 0.05
CA LEU A 47 -5.26 3.73 0.75
C LEU A 47 -4.76 5.05 0.18
N VAL A 48 -4.79 5.23 -1.14
CA VAL A 48 -4.48 6.51 -1.80
C VAL A 48 -5.47 7.59 -1.35
N VAL A 49 -6.77 7.32 -1.39
CA VAL A 49 -7.80 8.27 -0.95
C VAL A 49 -7.59 8.65 0.52
N THR A 50 -7.32 7.67 1.39
CA THR A 50 -7.03 7.92 2.81
C THR A 50 -5.81 8.83 2.99
N LEU A 51 -4.71 8.57 2.28
CA LEU A 51 -3.51 9.40 2.38
C LEU A 51 -3.75 10.82 1.86
N VAL A 52 -4.50 10.97 0.76
CA VAL A 52 -4.87 12.30 0.23
C VAL A 52 -5.75 13.06 1.22
N LEU A 53 -6.77 12.40 1.78
CA LEU A 53 -7.62 13.00 2.81
C LEU A 53 -6.83 13.39 4.06
N LEU A 54 -5.87 12.55 4.47
CA LEU A 54 -5.00 12.83 5.61
C LEU A 54 -4.10 14.05 5.34
N MET A 55 -3.54 14.18 4.13
CA MET A 55 -2.73 15.33 3.74
C MET A 55 -3.57 16.61 3.73
N ILE A 56 -4.78 16.56 3.18
CA ILE A 56 -5.73 17.68 3.21
C ILE A 56 -6.09 18.04 4.66
N ALA A 57 -6.43 17.04 5.48
CA ALA A 57 -6.76 17.25 6.88
C ALA A 57 -5.59 17.89 7.63
N ALA A 58 -4.35 17.44 7.43
CA ALA A 58 -3.17 18.05 8.03
C ALA A 58 -3.00 19.53 7.63
N PHE A 59 -3.34 19.87 6.37
CA PHE A 59 -3.22 21.24 5.87
C PHE A 59 -4.30 22.20 6.42
N PHE A 60 -5.51 21.70 6.70
CA PHE A 60 -6.61 22.52 7.24
C PHE A 60 -6.68 22.50 8.77
N VAL A 61 -6.48 21.35 9.40
CA VAL A 61 -6.56 21.20 10.86
C VAL A 61 -5.42 21.95 11.55
N ASN A 62 -4.21 21.92 10.98
CA ASN A 62 -3.05 22.54 11.60
C ASN A 62 -3.19 24.07 11.79
N PRO A 63 -3.50 24.89 10.75
CA PRO A 63 -3.72 26.32 10.95
C PRO A 63 -4.90 26.61 11.87
N MET A 64 -5.95 25.78 11.84
CA MET A 64 -7.11 25.92 12.74
C MET A 64 -6.69 25.72 14.20
N VAL A 65 -5.95 24.64 14.49
CA VAL A 65 -5.44 24.35 15.84
C VAL A 65 -4.46 25.42 16.30
N GLN A 66 -3.58 25.90 15.42
CA GLN A 66 -2.67 27.01 15.74
C GLN A 66 -3.41 28.30 16.07
N HIS A 67 -4.47 28.62 15.32
CA HIS A 67 -5.30 29.79 15.60
C HIS A 67 -5.92 29.68 16.99
N THR A 68 -6.57 28.55 17.30
CA THR A 68 -7.19 28.32 18.61
C THR A 68 -6.17 28.37 19.75
N LEU A 69 -4.98 27.79 19.58
CA LEU A 69 -3.92 27.83 20.58
C LEU A 69 -3.43 29.28 20.83
N ARG A 70 -3.31 30.08 19.77
CA ARG A 70 -2.96 31.51 19.90
C ARG A 70 -4.04 32.30 20.62
N ASP A 71 -5.32 32.07 20.30
CA ASP A 71 -6.45 32.75 20.95
C ASP A 71 -6.51 32.45 22.46
N GLN A 72 -6.10 31.25 22.87
CA GLN A 72 -6.03 30.86 24.28
C GLN A 72 -4.69 31.19 24.97
N GLY A 73 -3.75 31.82 24.25
CA GLY A 73 -2.43 32.16 24.79
C GLY A 73 -1.56 30.94 25.14
N ILE A 74 -1.84 29.78 24.53
CA ILE A 74 -1.16 28.52 24.80
C ILE A 74 0.01 28.38 23.82
N THR A 75 1.23 28.23 24.35
CA THR A 75 2.40 27.84 23.56
C THR A 75 2.50 26.33 23.49
N PRO A 76 2.26 25.68 22.32
CA PRO A 76 2.46 24.25 22.19
C PRO A 76 3.92 23.90 22.46
N THR A 77 4.18 22.80 23.16
CA THR A 77 5.53 22.29 23.44
C THR A 77 5.72 20.86 22.89
N GLY A 78 6.97 20.41 22.84
CA GLY A 78 7.31 19.03 22.45
C GLY A 78 6.92 18.66 21.01
N TRP A 79 6.40 17.44 20.85
CA TRP A 79 6.07 16.88 19.53
C TRP A 79 4.90 17.61 18.84
N THR A 80 3.96 18.13 19.62
CA THR A 80 2.84 18.95 19.11
C THR A 80 3.36 20.22 18.44
N ALA A 81 4.31 20.92 19.07
CA ALA A 81 4.92 22.12 18.49
C ALA A 81 5.68 21.80 17.19
N PHE A 82 6.42 20.70 17.18
CA PHE A 82 7.14 20.23 16.00
C PHE A 82 6.19 19.96 14.83
N PHE A 83 5.07 19.26 15.09
CA PHE A 83 4.07 18.95 14.08
C PHE A 83 3.33 20.18 13.58
N LEU A 84 2.91 21.06 14.49
CA LEU A 84 2.19 22.27 14.12
C LEU A 84 3.05 23.13 13.19
N ASN A 85 4.32 23.35 13.55
CA ASN A 85 5.25 24.12 12.72
C ASN A 85 5.65 23.42 11.41
N ASN A 86 5.55 22.09 11.33
CA ASN A 86 5.98 21.32 10.18
C ASN A 86 4.86 20.41 9.62
N ALA A 87 3.69 20.99 9.36
CA ALA A 87 2.53 20.28 8.77
C ALA A 87 2.89 19.47 7.51
N TRP A 88 3.87 19.97 6.74
CA TRP A 88 4.37 19.37 5.52
C TRP A 88 5.03 18.00 5.75
N ILE A 89 5.44 17.66 6.97
CA ILE A 89 6.02 16.35 7.30
C ILE A 89 5.02 15.23 7.04
N THR A 90 3.73 15.42 7.35
CA THR A 90 2.70 14.43 7.01
C THR A 90 2.62 14.17 5.51
N ALA A 91 2.78 15.22 4.70
CA ALA A 91 2.80 15.11 3.25
C ALA A 91 4.04 14.34 2.76
N VAL A 92 5.22 14.65 3.30
CA VAL A 92 6.47 13.95 2.93
C VAL A 92 6.44 12.49 3.36
N LEU A 93 5.94 12.18 4.55
CA LEU A 93 5.76 10.81 5.04
C LEU A 93 4.73 10.01 4.23
N SER A 94 3.82 10.69 3.54
CA SER A 94 2.83 10.04 2.66
C SER A 94 3.41 9.64 1.30
N LEU A 95 4.50 10.25 0.83
CA LEU A 95 5.08 9.96 -0.49
C LEU A 95 5.58 8.51 -0.64
N PRO A 96 6.34 7.93 0.30
CA PRO A 96 6.74 6.52 0.22
C PRO A 96 5.53 5.58 0.25
N ALA A 97 4.51 5.91 1.06
CA ALA A 97 3.29 5.14 1.14
C ALA A 97 2.54 5.14 -0.21
N LEU A 98 2.38 6.30 -0.86
CA LEU A 98 1.79 6.41 -2.20
C LEU A 98 2.59 5.64 -3.25
N ALA A 99 3.92 5.76 -3.23
CA ALA A 99 4.79 5.05 -4.17
C ALA A 99 4.63 3.52 -4.06
N SER A 100 4.47 3.00 -2.84
CA SER A 100 4.28 1.57 -2.58
C SER A 100 2.93 1.01 -3.05
N VAL A 101 1.96 1.86 -3.38
CA VAL A 101 0.65 1.45 -3.93
C VAL A 101 0.70 1.23 -5.44
N MET A 102 1.66 1.84 -6.15
CA MET A 102 1.78 1.72 -7.62
C MET A 102 1.83 0.27 -8.12
N PRO A 103 2.57 -0.66 -7.48
CA PRO A 103 2.56 -2.07 -7.87
C PRO A 103 1.21 -2.78 -7.67
N LEU A 104 0.44 -2.38 -6.66
CA LEU A 104 -0.91 -2.92 -6.41
C LEU A 104 -1.87 -2.51 -7.53
N LEU A 105 -1.80 -1.24 -7.97
CA LEU A 105 -2.62 -0.73 -9.07
C LEU A 105 -2.27 -1.39 -10.41
N ARG A 106 -0.98 -1.61 -10.66
CA ARG A 106 -0.47 -2.23 -11.90
C ARG A 106 -0.71 -3.74 -12.01
N GLY A 107 -1.13 -4.41 -10.94
CA GLY A 107 -1.34 -5.86 -10.94
C GLY A 107 -0.04 -6.64 -10.75
N THR A 108 0.50 -6.57 -9.53
CA THR A 108 1.70 -7.31 -9.09
C THR A 108 1.43 -8.80 -8.83
N LYS A 109 2.45 -9.65 -9.04
CA LYS A 109 2.41 -11.09 -8.72
C LYS A 109 2.37 -11.37 -7.21
N ARG A 110 2.75 -10.40 -6.36
CA ARG A 110 2.82 -10.53 -4.90
C ARG A 110 1.99 -9.44 -4.20
N PRO A 111 0.65 -9.42 -4.38
CA PRO A 111 -0.20 -8.34 -3.87
C PRO A 111 -0.15 -8.22 -2.35
N PHE A 112 -0.03 -9.34 -1.63
CA PHE A 112 0.02 -9.33 -0.17
C PHE A 112 1.23 -8.56 0.38
N TYR A 113 2.42 -8.78 -0.17
CA TYR A 113 3.64 -8.09 0.25
C TYR A 113 3.51 -6.56 0.10
N TRP A 114 3.04 -6.11 -1.07
CA TRP A 114 2.88 -4.69 -1.34
C TRP A 114 1.78 -4.06 -0.49
N MET A 115 0.71 -4.80 -0.20
CA MET A 115 -0.35 -4.35 0.70
C MET A 115 0.17 -4.17 2.13
N THR A 116 0.95 -5.11 2.66
CA THR A 116 1.56 -4.98 3.98
C THR A 116 2.52 -3.80 4.02
N MET A 117 3.37 -3.67 3.00
CA MET A 117 4.33 -2.56 2.91
C MET A 117 3.64 -1.20 2.86
N SER A 118 2.59 -1.04 2.04
CA SER A 118 1.85 0.21 1.94
C SER A 118 1.12 0.56 3.24
N THR A 119 0.61 -0.45 3.94
CA THR A 119 -0.06 -0.26 5.23
C THR A 119 0.96 0.19 6.28
N LEU A 120 2.11 -0.48 6.37
CA LEU A 120 3.19 -0.09 7.31
C LEU A 120 3.68 1.33 7.03
N LEU A 121 3.86 1.69 5.75
CA LEU A 121 4.27 3.03 5.37
C LEU A 121 3.19 4.08 5.65
N ALA A 122 1.91 3.73 5.55
CA ALA A 122 0.80 4.63 5.87
C ALA A 122 0.63 4.88 7.38
N LEU A 123 1.16 4.01 8.25
CA LEU A 123 1.12 4.24 9.70
C LEU A 123 1.93 5.46 10.13
N PHE A 124 3.04 5.78 9.45
CA PHE A 124 3.87 6.93 9.79
C PHE A 124 3.16 8.28 9.63
N PRO A 125 2.58 8.62 8.46
CA PRO A 125 1.83 9.86 8.31
C PRO A 125 0.59 9.88 9.21
N LEU A 126 -0.10 8.74 9.38
CA LEU A 126 -1.25 8.63 10.28
C LEU A 126 -0.87 8.94 11.74
N ALA A 127 0.18 8.30 12.26
CA ALA A 127 0.66 8.52 13.61
C ALA A 127 1.12 9.98 13.79
N SER A 128 1.88 10.51 12.84
CA SER A 128 2.31 11.91 12.85
C SER A 128 1.11 12.87 12.97
N PHE A 129 0.07 12.69 12.15
CA PHE A 129 -1.14 13.48 12.20
C PHE A 129 -1.89 13.33 13.53
N LEU A 130 -2.07 12.11 14.02
CA LEU A 130 -2.75 11.85 15.29
C LEU A 130 -2.03 12.49 16.47
N PHE A 131 -0.72 12.32 16.59
CA PHE A 131 0.04 12.93 17.68
C PHE A 131 0.01 14.46 17.62
N GLY A 132 0.06 15.05 16.42
CA GLY A 132 -0.04 16.50 16.24
C GLY A 132 -1.41 17.06 16.58
N ALA A 133 -2.48 16.50 15.99
CA ALA A 133 -3.84 16.98 16.18
C ALA A 133 -4.36 16.68 17.59
N LEU A 134 -4.21 15.45 18.08
CA LEU A 134 -4.62 15.09 19.46
C LEU A 134 -3.78 15.84 20.48
N GLY A 135 -2.47 15.98 20.26
CA GLY A 135 -1.62 16.77 21.13
C GLY A 135 -2.11 18.20 21.28
N GLY A 136 -2.46 18.86 20.17
CA GLY A 136 -3.01 20.22 20.20
C GLY A 136 -4.37 20.30 20.90
N ILE A 137 -5.27 19.34 20.64
CA ILE A 137 -6.59 19.28 21.28
C ILE A 137 -6.44 19.05 22.80
N ILE A 138 -5.58 18.14 23.23
CA ILE A 138 -5.34 17.85 24.66
C ILE A 138 -4.84 19.10 25.37
N THR A 139 -3.87 19.83 24.80
CA THR A 139 -3.37 21.06 25.44
C THR A 139 -4.45 22.13 25.58
N ILE A 140 -5.38 22.23 24.62
CA ILE A 140 -6.55 23.12 24.72
C ILE A 140 -7.48 22.67 25.86
N TYR A 141 -7.77 21.38 25.96
CA TYR A 141 -8.63 20.83 27.02
C TYR A 141 -8.02 20.97 28.41
N GLU A 142 -6.74 20.70 28.58
CA GLU A 142 -6.03 20.89 29.85
C GLU A 142 -6.16 22.34 30.33
N ARG A 143 -5.96 23.31 29.42
CA ARG A 143 -6.13 24.72 29.75
C ARG A 143 -7.57 25.09 30.11
N ALA A 144 -8.54 24.51 29.43
CA ALA A 144 -9.96 24.76 29.70
C ALA A 144 -10.44 24.18 31.04
N LEU A 145 -9.77 23.14 31.55
CA LEU A 145 -10.09 22.52 32.85
C LEU A 145 -9.41 23.22 34.04
N GLU A 146 -8.36 24.01 33.78
CA GLU A 146 -7.69 24.84 34.80
C GLU A 146 -8.42 26.17 35.09
N LEU A 147 -9.37 26.57 34.22
CA LEU A 147 -10.20 27.77 34.32
C LEU A 147 -11.54 27.47 35.00
#